data_AF-A0A3M1N9Q9-F1
#
_entry.id   AF-A0A3M1N9Q9-F1
#
_cell.length_a   1.000
_cell.length_b   1.000
_cell.length_c   1.000
_cell.angle_alpha   90.00
_cell.angle_beta   90.00
_cell.angle_gamma   90.00
#
_symmetry.space_group_name_H-M   'P 1'
#
loop_
_entity.id
_entity.type
_entity.pdbx_description
1 polymer ?
#
loop_
_entity_poly.entity_id
_entity_poly.type
_entity_poly.pdbx_seq_one_letter_code
_entity_poly.pdbx_strand_id
1 'polypeptide(L)'
;MSRLIKHLMAVGLIALLAFSLAAPDTPTSAERPALSPTVLAQADVQSLAALMPADTAIFIALRTDDNYIALLDSLLQKALQVLPQAPSLSLTQLLDQAVQPLGGNFQSTIRSWLGDNAALAIGSPEKLLDSSSINDLEAEILLAVQITSRAEAQRLLESLLPAGAYTKNSAADFTDYSLETASGALLRLRDDLLLFGTEASVNSVLNRAAKLNADPQFQKTIAALPENGYNIIAYFSGAIVSSSPTLSPAASALGATILDGRALTLDFVVPDLTAQTFGALSSQFQFKPADAAFARFMPANTILSLQMSDLKSYYDLVLAAARASNRLQGQEQQFERSLEQIENLLRSTLRLDLNDDILSWMTGDFAIFIAYRPQERSLLELFVQPGLRLPFVGYDVGLLIETTDAAKAAKMVAELGNFLAATLRNTPEVNVTLSEKRVTIALNVPIVLSTPVEIIIGTNDSVFYVATGAAAAHIESGQEGLSATAGYREAQQYFLPESPQLWYMSTDAVNLLGEVLAFQQATRSGLFLFSRSTFNSVRSLARSLAPLLSSSSISFASKDGFQVLRAVLSLPE
;
A
#
# COMPACT_ATOMS: atom_id res chain seq x y z
N MET A 1 33.51 -9.34 1.91
CA MET A 1 32.28 -10.17 1.93
C MET A 1 32.33 -11.19 0.78
N SER A 2 32.51 -12.48 1.07
CA SER A 2 32.86 -13.52 0.06
C SER A 2 31.68 -13.84 -0.88
N ARG A 3 31.97 -14.44 -2.05
CA ARG A 3 30.95 -14.93 -3.00
C ARG A 3 29.90 -15.81 -2.32
N LEU A 4 30.28 -16.59 -1.30
CA LEU A 4 29.38 -17.48 -0.54
C LEU A 4 28.31 -16.71 0.25
N ILE A 5 28.68 -15.63 0.94
CA ILE A 5 27.72 -14.77 1.66
C ILE A 5 26.76 -14.10 0.67
N LYS A 6 27.27 -13.68 -0.50
CA LYS A 6 26.43 -13.17 -1.59
C LYS A 6 25.49 -14.24 -2.16
N HIS A 7 25.88 -15.53 -2.20
CA HIS A 7 25.02 -16.62 -2.66
C HIS A 7 23.99 -17.05 -1.61
N LEU A 8 24.33 -17.09 -0.32
CA LEU A 8 23.37 -17.39 0.76
C LEU A 8 22.35 -16.25 0.94
N MET A 9 22.84 -14.99 0.91
CA MET A 9 21.97 -13.81 0.84
C MET A 9 21.17 -13.82 -0.47
N ALA A 10 21.78 -14.17 -1.61
CA ALA A 10 21.04 -14.29 -2.86
C ALA A 10 20.03 -15.44 -2.85
N VAL A 11 20.23 -16.56 -2.17
CA VAL A 11 19.20 -17.62 -2.08
C VAL A 11 18.02 -17.16 -1.23
N GLY A 12 18.27 -16.48 -0.10
CA GLY A 12 17.21 -15.83 0.70
C GLY A 12 16.53 -14.66 -0.04
N LEU A 13 17.29 -13.90 -0.83
CA LEU A 13 16.81 -12.78 -1.65
C LEU A 13 16.17 -13.24 -2.96
N ILE A 14 16.54 -14.40 -3.53
CA ILE A 14 15.97 -15.04 -4.73
C ILE A 14 14.64 -15.69 -4.37
N ALA A 15 14.47 -16.23 -3.15
CA ALA A 15 13.14 -16.58 -2.63
C ALA A 15 12.24 -15.33 -2.50
N LEU A 16 12.82 -14.15 -2.23
CA LEU A 16 12.12 -12.86 -2.20
C LEU A 16 11.96 -12.21 -3.60
N LEU A 17 12.90 -12.42 -4.53
CA LEU A 17 13.00 -11.81 -5.87
C LEU A 17 12.44 -12.69 -6.98
N ALA A 18 12.14 -13.97 -6.73
CA ALA A 18 11.38 -14.82 -7.65
C ALA A 18 9.99 -14.22 -7.96
N PHE A 19 9.56 -13.23 -7.18
CA PHE A 19 8.42 -12.34 -7.46
C PHE A 19 8.68 -11.26 -8.53
N SER A 20 9.91 -11.06 -9.03
CA SER A 20 10.28 -9.88 -9.86
C SER A 20 10.81 -10.17 -11.26
N LEU A 21 11.27 -11.39 -11.57
CA LEU A 21 11.93 -11.68 -12.85
C LEU A 21 11.71 -13.14 -13.30
N ALA A 22 10.90 -13.34 -14.34
CA ALA A 22 11.08 -14.50 -15.23
C ALA A 22 10.57 -14.21 -16.65
N ALA A 23 11.53 -14.15 -17.58
CA ALA A 23 11.38 -14.26 -19.05
C ALA A 23 12.16 -15.53 -19.49
N PRO A 24 11.92 -16.08 -20.70
CA PRO A 24 11.53 -17.48 -20.92
C PRO A 24 12.65 -18.47 -21.29
N ASP A 25 12.32 -19.78 -21.24
CA ASP A 25 12.58 -20.78 -22.30
C ASP A 25 11.62 -22.00 -22.18
N THR A 26 11.42 -22.71 -23.29
CA THR A 26 10.27 -23.56 -23.74
C THR A 26 9.91 -24.89 -22.99
N PRO A 27 8.70 -25.48 -23.23
CA PRO A 27 7.89 -26.18 -22.21
C PRO A 27 7.72 -27.70 -22.38
N THR A 28 7.00 -28.34 -21.44
CA THR A 28 6.00 -29.41 -21.68
C THR A 28 5.10 -29.63 -20.45
N SER A 29 3.80 -29.88 -20.67
CA SER A 29 2.69 -29.74 -19.71
C SER A 29 2.18 -31.06 -19.12
N ALA A 30 1.68 -31.03 -17.88
CA ALA A 30 0.68 -32.00 -17.36
C ALA A 30 -0.14 -31.43 -16.17
N GLU A 31 -1.37 -31.94 -16.03
CA GLU A 31 -2.55 -31.42 -15.31
C GLU A 31 -2.46 -31.34 -13.76
N ARG A 32 -3.28 -30.45 -13.17
CA ARG A 32 -3.33 -30.11 -11.73
C ARG A 32 -4.76 -30.22 -11.15
N PRO A 33 -4.97 -30.75 -9.94
CA PRO A 33 -6.29 -30.88 -9.31
C PRO A 33 -6.62 -29.73 -8.33
N ALA A 34 -7.91 -29.56 -8.01
CA ALA A 34 -8.46 -28.50 -7.16
C ALA A 34 -8.32 -28.81 -5.65
N LEU A 35 -8.07 -27.77 -4.84
CA LEU A 35 -7.98 -27.81 -3.37
C LEU A 35 -9.16 -27.07 -2.72
N SER A 36 -9.74 -27.63 -1.66
CA SER A 36 -10.75 -26.98 -0.81
C SER A 36 -10.09 -26.32 0.42
N PRO A 37 -10.57 -25.15 0.89
CA PRO A 37 -9.93 -24.39 1.96
C PRO A 37 -10.33 -24.96 3.33
N THR A 38 -9.53 -25.88 3.86
CA THR A 38 -9.55 -26.18 5.30
C THR A 38 -8.68 -25.15 6.00
N VAL A 39 -9.19 -24.50 7.03
CA VAL A 39 -8.43 -23.62 7.94
C VAL A 39 -7.39 -24.49 8.64
N LEU A 40 -6.20 -24.59 8.03
CA LEU A 40 -5.06 -25.30 8.56
C LEU A 40 -4.51 -24.51 9.74
N ALA A 41 -4.18 -25.19 10.84
CA ALA A 41 -3.51 -24.62 11.99
C ALA A 41 -2.27 -23.83 11.50
N GLN A 42 -2.38 -22.51 11.54
CA GLN A 42 -1.39 -21.63 10.94
C GLN A 42 -0.14 -21.70 11.81
N ALA A 43 1.01 -22.06 11.22
CA ALA A 43 2.28 -22.00 11.92
C ALA A 43 2.47 -20.57 12.45
N ASP A 44 2.74 -20.45 13.75
CA ASP A 44 2.92 -19.14 14.37
C ASP A 44 4.25 -18.54 13.90
N VAL A 45 4.19 -17.66 12.90
CA VAL A 45 5.32 -16.90 12.36
C VAL A 45 6.04 -16.10 13.45
N GLN A 46 5.38 -15.85 14.59
CA GLN A 46 5.94 -15.16 15.75
C GLN A 46 6.77 -16.08 16.66
N SER A 47 6.71 -17.40 16.48
CA SER A 47 7.46 -18.37 17.31
C SER A 47 8.97 -18.11 17.27
N LEU A 48 9.52 -17.69 16.13
CA LEU A 48 10.93 -17.34 16.00
C LEU A 48 11.31 -16.03 16.71
N ALA A 49 10.34 -15.16 17.05
CA ALA A 49 10.61 -13.98 17.88
C ALA A 49 11.02 -14.36 19.33
N ALA A 50 10.71 -15.58 19.79
CA ALA A 50 11.18 -16.09 21.08
C ALA A 50 12.69 -16.32 21.14
N LEU A 51 13.33 -16.42 19.98
CA LEU A 51 14.78 -16.58 19.87
C LEU A 51 15.47 -15.21 19.88
N MET A 52 14.82 -14.19 19.32
CA MET A 52 15.43 -12.89 19.08
C MET A 52 15.58 -12.06 20.36
N PRO A 53 16.66 -11.28 20.52
CA PRO A 53 16.80 -10.32 21.60
C PRO A 53 15.65 -9.30 21.66
N ALA A 54 15.26 -8.87 22.86
CA ALA A 54 14.18 -7.89 23.05
C ALA A 54 14.43 -6.53 22.36
N ASP A 55 15.70 -6.13 22.21
CA ASP A 55 16.17 -4.91 21.55
C ASP A 55 16.36 -5.07 20.03
N THR A 56 15.84 -6.15 19.43
CA THR A 56 15.85 -6.31 17.97
C THR A 56 15.16 -5.12 17.30
N ALA A 57 15.87 -4.43 16.41
CA ALA A 57 15.34 -3.25 15.74
C ALA A 57 14.47 -3.60 14.52
N ILE A 58 14.90 -4.56 13.71
CA ILE A 58 14.10 -5.09 12.60
C ILE A 58 13.94 -6.58 12.81
N PHE A 59 12.70 -7.07 12.81
CA PHE A 59 12.39 -8.49 12.79
C PHE A 59 11.49 -8.77 11.58
N ILE A 60 11.87 -9.70 10.72
CA ILE A 60 11.06 -10.14 9.59
C ILE A 60 10.93 -11.65 9.69
N ALA A 61 9.73 -12.19 9.66
CA ALA A 61 9.48 -13.62 9.65
C ALA A 61 8.52 -13.98 8.54
N LEU A 62 8.73 -15.16 7.95
CA LEU A 62 7.95 -15.65 6.82
C LEU A 62 7.72 -17.16 6.91
N ARG A 63 6.56 -17.59 6.41
CA ARG A 63 6.19 -19.00 6.27
C ARG A 63 6.99 -19.64 5.13
N THR A 64 7.35 -20.90 5.33
CA THR A 64 8.09 -21.74 4.38
C THR A 64 7.46 -23.14 4.23
N ASP A 65 6.27 -23.35 4.80
CA ASP A 65 5.54 -24.61 4.71
C ASP A 65 4.98 -24.89 3.31
N ASP A 66 4.69 -26.17 3.03
CA ASP A 66 4.24 -26.63 1.72
C ASP A 66 2.93 -25.96 1.27
N ASN A 67 2.02 -25.65 2.20
CA ASN A 67 0.75 -25.04 1.83
C ASN A 67 0.96 -23.60 1.35
N TYR A 68 1.84 -22.84 2.01
CA TYR A 68 2.16 -21.50 1.56
C TYR A 68 2.88 -21.51 0.21
N ILE A 69 3.83 -22.42 0.00
CA ILE A 69 4.50 -22.57 -1.31
C ILE A 69 3.49 -22.93 -2.41
N ALA A 70 2.58 -23.88 -2.15
CA ALA A 70 1.55 -24.26 -3.11
C ALA A 70 0.56 -23.13 -3.41
N LEU A 71 0.24 -22.30 -2.41
CA LEU A 71 -0.58 -21.11 -2.55
C LEU A 71 0.11 -20.08 -3.44
N LEU A 72 1.38 -19.75 -3.17
CA LEU A 72 2.17 -18.85 -4.01
C LEU A 72 2.29 -19.35 -5.45
N ASP A 73 2.53 -20.66 -5.63
CA ASP A 73 2.56 -21.26 -6.96
C ASP A 73 1.22 -21.11 -7.68
N SER A 74 0.10 -21.29 -6.98
CA SER A 74 -1.24 -21.11 -7.55
C SER A 74 -1.52 -19.66 -7.95
N LEU A 75 -1.09 -18.69 -7.16
CA LEU A 75 -1.18 -17.27 -7.53
C LEU A 75 -0.31 -16.95 -8.74
N LEU A 76 0.91 -17.48 -8.79
CA LEU A 76 1.79 -17.32 -9.94
C LEU A 76 1.16 -17.92 -11.20
N GLN A 77 0.60 -19.14 -11.13
CA GLN A 77 -0.11 -19.74 -12.27
C GLN A 77 -1.28 -18.87 -12.73
N LYS A 78 -2.11 -18.36 -11.81
CA LYS A 78 -3.21 -17.44 -12.15
C LYS A 78 -2.70 -16.19 -12.85
N ALA A 79 -1.63 -15.57 -12.34
CA ALA A 79 -1.03 -14.42 -12.98
C ALA A 79 -0.52 -14.74 -14.40
N LEU A 80 0.19 -15.86 -14.57
CA LEU A 80 0.72 -16.26 -15.87
C LEU A 80 -0.38 -16.60 -16.89
N GLN A 81 -1.54 -17.10 -16.46
CA GLN A 81 -2.66 -17.39 -17.38
C GLN A 81 -3.26 -16.15 -18.04
N VAL A 82 -3.16 -14.99 -17.37
CA VAL A 82 -3.73 -13.75 -17.91
C VAL A 82 -2.73 -13.02 -18.82
N LEU A 83 -1.43 -13.31 -18.69
CA LEU A 83 -0.38 -12.72 -19.52
C LEU A 83 -0.27 -13.44 -20.87
N PRO A 84 -0.51 -12.75 -22.01
CA PRO A 84 -0.35 -13.37 -23.32
C PRO A 84 1.08 -13.85 -23.51
N GLN A 85 1.25 -15.11 -23.91
CA GLN A 85 2.55 -15.74 -24.16
C GLN A 85 3.44 -15.94 -22.92
N ALA A 86 2.91 -15.81 -21.70
CA ALA A 86 3.69 -16.15 -20.52
C ALA A 86 4.02 -17.65 -20.49
N PRO A 87 5.27 -18.03 -20.15
CA PRO A 87 5.62 -19.44 -20.02
C PRO A 87 4.87 -20.06 -18.85
N SER A 88 4.56 -21.36 -18.95
CA SER A 88 4.09 -22.15 -17.81
C SER A 88 5.25 -22.37 -16.84
N LEU A 89 5.49 -21.39 -15.97
CA LEU A 89 6.49 -21.45 -14.90
C LEU A 89 5.77 -21.66 -13.57
N SER A 90 6.19 -22.67 -12.83
CA SER A 90 5.82 -22.83 -11.42
C SER A 90 6.89 -22.28 -10.50
N LEU A 91 6.49 -21.83 -9.31
CA LEU A 91 7.41 -21.44 -8.25
C LEU A 91 8.34 -22.61 -7.91
N THR A 92 7.82 -23.85 -7.90
CA THR A 92 8.62 -25.05 -7.68
C THR A 92 9.71 -25.22 -8.74
N GLN A 93 9.43 -24.98 -10.03
CA GLN A 93 10.46 -25.03 -11.08
C GLN A 93 11.54 -23.95 -10.90
N LEU A 94 11.15 -22.74 -10.49
CA LEU A 94 12.11 -21.67 -10.19
C LEU A 94 13.00 -22.04 -8.99
N LEU A 95 12.41 -22.63 -7.94
CA LEU A 95 13.13 -23.11 -6.78
C LEU A 95 14.04 -24.30 -7.14
N ASP A 96 13.58 -25.24 -7.97
CA ASP A 96 14.37 -26.36 -8.49
C ASP A 96 15.59 -25.86 -9.26
N GLN A 97 15.40 -24.87 -10.13
CA GLN A 97 16.48 -24.23 -10.87
C GLN A 97 17.49 -23.54 -9.93
N ALA A 98 17.00 -22.87 -8.88
CA ALA A 98 17.86 -22.19 -7.91
C ALA A 98 18.76 -23.16 -7.13
N VAL A 99 18.30 -24.40 -6.89
CA VAL A 99 19.06 -25.41 -6.14
C VAL A 99 19.79 -26.41 -7.04
N GLN A 100 19.61 -26.34 -8.37
CA GLN A 100 20.30 -27.19 -9.33
C GLN A 100 21.84 -27.22 -9.15
N PRO A 101 22.53 -26.10 -8.83
CA PRO A 101 23.97 -26.13 -8.55
C PRO A 101 24.37 -27.02 -7.37
N LEU A 102 23.41 -27.38 -6.52
CA LEU A 102 23.59 -28.25 -5.36
C LEU A 102 23.37 -29.73 -5.70
N GLY A 103 23.15 -30.06 -6.98
CA GLY A 103 23.05 -31.44 -7.46
C GLY A 103 21.68 -32.11 -7.22
N GLY A 104 20.60 -31.35 -7.05
CA GLY A 104 19.25 -31.88 -6.86
C GLY A 104 18.14 -30.88 -7.18
N ASN A 105 16.94 -31.13 -6.68
CA ASN A 105 15.76 -30.25 -6.81
C ASN A 105 15.33 -29.71 -5.44
N PHE A 106 14.43 -28.73 -5.40
CA PHE A 106 14.06 -28.04 -4.15
C PHE A 106 13.48 -29.03 -3.14
N GLN A 107 12.63 -29.94 -3.61
CA GLN A 107 11.97 -30.93 -2.76
C GLN A 107 12.97 -31.86 -2.06
N SER A 108 13.93 -32.42 -2.79
CA SER A 108 14.90 -33.37 -2.24
C SER A 108 16.00 -32.69 -1.44
N THR A 109 16.43 -31.51 -1.89
CA THR A 109 17.66 -30.86 -1.40
C THR A 109 17.40 -29.88 -0.26
N ILE A 110 16.30 -29.13 -0.31
CA ILE A 110 15.98 -28.09 0.69
C ILE A 110 14.78 -28.49 1.53
N ARG A 111 13.66 -28.88 0.90
CA ARG A 111 12.41 -29.13 1.63
C ARG A 111 12.48 -30.31 2.59
N SER A 112 13.35 -31.29 2.33
CA SER A 112 13.57 -32.46 3.19
C SER A 112 14.03 -32.13 4.62
N TRP A 113 14.58 -30.93 4.85
CA TRP A 113 15.00 -30.47 6.17
C TRP A 113 14.46 -29.09 6.55
N LEU A 114 13.95 -28.29 5.60
CA LEU A 114 13.37 -26.98 5.88
C LEU A 114 12.11 -27.13 6.75
N GLY A 115 12.03 -26.34 7.81
CA GLY A 115 10.85 -26.23 8.68
C GLY A 115 9.76 -25.37 8.06
N ASP A 116 8.86 -24.89 8.91
CA ASP A 116 7.69 -24.14 8.46
C ASP A 116 7.91 -22.62 8.52
N ASN A 117 8.97 -22.14 9.17
CA ASN A 117 9.24 -20.72 9.35
C ASN A 117 10.72 -20.36 9.16
N ALA A 118 10.96 -19.16 8.64
CA ALA A 118 12.26 -18.50 8.67
C ALA A 118 12.10 -17.06 9.17
N ALA A 119 13.13 -16.52 9.83
CA ALA A 119 13.15 -15.16 10.34
C ALA A 119 14.52 -14.51 10.20
N LEU A 120 14.52 -13.21 9.93
CA LEU A 120 15.66 -12.32 9.90
C LEU A 120 15.51 -11.30 11.04
N ALA A 121 16.55 -11.13 11.84
CA ALA A 121 16.64 -10.10 12.86
C ALA A 121 17.85 -9.21 12.63
N ILE A 122 17.68 -7.91 12.85
CA ILE A 122 18.74 -6.90 12.79
C ILE A 122 18.69 -6.10 14.09
N GLY A 123 19.73 -6.21 14.91
CA GLY A 123 19.84 -5.49 16.19
C GLY A 123 20.22 -4.01 16.03
N SER A 124 21.16 -3.72 15.13
CA SER A 124 21.78 -2.38 14.97
C SER A 124 21.70 -1.87 13.52
N PRO A 125 20.52 -1.42 13.06
CA PRO A 125 20.33 -0.97 11.68
C PRO A 125 21.11 0.30 11.35
N GLU A 126 21.49 1.11 12.35
CA GLU A 126 22.37 2.26 12.18
C GLU A 126 23.72 1.89 11.54
N LYS A 127 24.22 0.68 11.81
CA LYS A 127 25.46 0.16 11.21
C LYS A 127 25.31 -0.26 9.76
N LEU A 128 24.08 -0.53 9.30
CA LEU A 128 23.76 -0.85 7.90
C LEU A 128 23.49 0.40 7.05
N LEU A 129 23.08 1.49 7.69
CA LEU A 129 22.74 2.75 7.03
C LEU A 129 23.92 3.72 6.97
N ASP A 130 24.99 3.40 7.69
CA ASP A 130 26.27 4.06 7.66
C ASP A 130 26.93 3.86 6.27
N SER A 131 27.57 4.91 5.74
CA SER A 131 28.20 4.87 4.40
C SER A 131 29.51 4.06 4.35
N SER A 132 30.00 3.59 5.49
CA SER A 132 31.19 2.79 5.67
C SER A 132 30.88 1.30 5.53
N SER A 133 31.22 0.76 4.36
CA SER A 133 31.19 -0.69 4.10
C SER A 133 32.05 -1.55 5.06
N ILE A 134 32.89 -0.93 5.89
CA ILE A 134 33.67 -1.62 6.93
C ILE A 134 32.76 -1.97 8.12
N ASN A 135 31.78 -1.12 8.42
CA ASN A 135 30.91 -1.23 9.60
C ASN A 135 29.68 -2.11 9.33
N ASP A 136 29.34 -2.38 8.07
CA ASP A 136 28.32 -3.36 7.66
C ASP A 136 28.54 -4.75 8.29
N LEU A 137 29.81 -5.12 8.53
CA LEU A 137 30.17 -6.40 9.13
C LEU A 137 29.91 -6.47 10.65
N GLU A 138 29.70 -5.31 11.28
CA GLU A 138 29.37 -5.22 12.70
C GLU A 138 27.87 -5.13 12.97
N ALA A 139 27.04 -5.04 11.92
CA ALA A 139 25.60 -5.09 12.08
C ALA A 139 25.20 -6.45 12.67
N GLU A 140 24.42 -6.43 13.75
CA GLU A 140 23.93 -7.65 14.39
C GLU A 140 22.82 -8.29 13.54
N ILE A 141 23.19 -8.94 12.44
CA ILE A 141 22.27 -9.67 11.57
C ILE A 141 22.23 -11.14 12.01
N LEU A 142 21.01 -11.65 12.21
CA LEU A 142 20.75 -13.06 12.45
C LEU A 142 19.66 -13.56 11.49
N LEU A 143 19.95 -14.64 10.77
CA LEU A 143 18.96 -15.45 10.09
C LEU A 143 18.71 -16.71 10.94
N ALA A 144 17.45 -16.97 11.25
CA ALA A 144 16.97 -18.17 11.93
C ALA A 144 16.03 -18.93 10.99
N VAL A 145 16.32 -20.21 10.75
CA VAL A 145 15.52 -21.08 9.90
C VAL A 145 15.11 -22.29 10.72
N GLN A 146 13.82 -22.51 10.88
CA GLN A 146 13.32 -23.74 11.49
C GLN A 146 13.72 -24.93 10.60
N ILE A 147 14.08 -26.05 11.19
CA ILE A 147 14.40 -27.27 10.46
C ILE A 147 13.62 -28.47 11.01
N THR A 148 13.35 -29.44 10.16
CA THR A 148 12.69 -30.71 10.52
C THR A 148 13.69 -31.85 10.70
N SER A 149 14.91 -31.72 10.17
CA SER A 149 15.94 -32.74 10.23
C SER A 149 17.35 -32.14 10.30
N ARG A 150 17.94 -32.18 11.50
CA ARG A 150 19.34 -31.80 11.73
C ARG A 150 20.32 -32.57 10.83
N ALA A 151 20.13 -33.88 10.68
CA ALA A 151 21.06 -34.71 9.92
C ALA A 151 21.10 -34.37 8.42
N GLU A 152 19.93 -34.09 7.82
CA GLU A 152 19.82 -33.66 6.42
C GLU A 152 20.39 -32.25 6.23
N ALA A 153 20.03 -31.31 7.11
CA ALA A 153 20.57 -29.95 7.08
C ALA A 153 22.10 -29.94 7.23
N GLN A 154 22.64 -30.77 8.13
CA GLN A 154 24.08 -30.92 8.35
C GLN A 154 24.78 -31.43 7.08
N ARG A 155 24.24 -32.46 6.44
CA ARG A 155 24.80 -33.00 5.20
C ARG A 155 24.83 -31.96 4.08
N LEU A 156 23.76 -31.18 3.95
CA LEU A 156 23.74 -30.09 2.98
C LEU A 156 24.83 -29.06 3.29
N LEU A 157 24.90 -28.57 4.53
CA LEU A 157 25.91 -27.58 4.92
C LEU A 157 27.34 -28.08 4.66
N GLU A 158 27.65 -29.32 5.00
CA GLU A 158 28.96 -29.92 4.76
C GLU A 158 29.27 -30.12 3.26
N SER A 159 28.26 -30.27 2.42
CA SER A 159 28.43 -30.29 0.96
C SER A 159 28.66 -28.90 0.35
N LEU A 160 28.09 -27.86 0.98
CA LEU A 160 28.20 -26.47 0.52
C LEU A 160 29.50 -25.80 0.97
N LEU A 161 30.01 -26.18 2.13
CA LEU A 161 31.19 -25.60 2.72
C LEU A 161 32.44 -26.37 2.27
N PRO A 162 33.39 -25.72 1.55
CA PRO A 162 34.61 -26.39 1.15
C PRO A 162 35.39 -26.92 2.35
N ALA A 163 36.00 -28.10 2.21
CA ALA A 163 36.87 -28.64 3.23
C ALA A 163 38.00 -27.63 3.57
N GLY A 164 38.18 -27.34 4.86
CA GLY A 164 39.16 -26.37 5.36
C GLY A 164 38.70 -24.91 5.34
N ALA A 165 37.50 -24.58 4.85
CA ALA A 165 36.97 -23.21 4.90
C ALA A 165 36.28 -22.86 6.22
N TYR A 166 36.18 -23.82 7.14
CA TYR A 166 35.48 -23.69 8.41
C TYR A 166 36.09 -24.56 9.49
N THR A 167 35.92 -24.14 10.74
CA THR A 167 36.15 -24.97 11.92
C THR A 167 34.81 -25.53 12.41
N LYS A 168 34.75 -26.86 12.58
CA LYS A 168 33.58 -27.55 13.13
C LYS A 168 33.75 -27.75 14.63
N ASN A 169 32.82 -27.23 15.43
CA ASN A 169 32.74 -27.53 16.85
C ASN A 169 31.41 -28.22 17.16
N SER A 170 31.44 -29.39 17.82
CA SER A 170 30.24 -30.17 18.09
C SER A 170 30.02 -30.29 19.59
N ALA A 171 28.84 -29.87 20.04
CA ALA A 171 28.34 -30.04 21.40
C ALA A 171 27.14 -31.00 21.40
N ALA A 172 26.62 -31.33 22.59
CA ALA A 172 25.47 -32.21 22.72
C ALA A 172 24.21 -31.64 22.04
N ASP A 173 24.02 -30.33 22.15
CA ASP A 173 22.81 -29.59 21.76
C ASP A 173 22.95 -28.79 20.46
N PHE A 174 24.18 -28.61 19.95
CA PHE A 174 24.41 -27.90 18.69
C PHE A 174 25.70 -28.33 17.97
N THR A 175 25.80 -27.95 16.70
CA THR A 175 27.02 -28.03 15.88
C THR A 175 27.28 -26.68 15.26
N ASP A 176 28.46 -26.13 15.52
CA ASP A 176 28.93 -24.87 14.97
C ASP A 176 29.85 -25.08 13.78
N TYR A 177 29.66 -24.25 12.76
CA TYR A 177 30.55 -24.09 11.62
C TYR A 177 31.01 -22.63 11.59
N SER A 178 32.18 -22.38 12.18
CA SER A 178 32.81 -21.06 12.17
C SER A 178 33.58 -20.88 10.87
N LEU A 179 33.13 -19.97 10.01
CA LEU A 179 33.75 -19.71 8.71
C LEU A 179 34.96 -18.79 8.88
N GLU A 180 36.08 -19.14 8.24
CA GLU A 180 37.31 -18.33 8.24
C GLU A 180 37.13 -17.08 7.36
N THR A 181 36.34 -16.13 7.86
CA THR A 181 36.02 -14.86 7.19
C THR A 181 36.42 -13.69 8.09
N ALA A 182 36.71 -12.54 7.48
CA ALA A 182 37.03 -11.32 8.24
C ALA A 182 35.90 -10.90 9.21
N SER A 183 34.66 -11.34 8.95
CA SER A 183 33.47 -11.02 9.75
C SER A 183 33.13 -12.05 10.83
N GLY A 184 33.87 -13.16 10.93
CA GLY A 184 33.56 -14.22 11.90
C GLY A 184 32.16 -14.81 11.74
N ALA A 185 31.75 -15.11 10.50
CA ALA A 185 30.44 -15.72 10.24
C ALA A 185 30.34 -17.11 10.89
N LEU A 186 29.21 -17.36 11.55
CA LEU A 186 28.90 -18.58 12.28
C LEU A 186 27.58 -19.16 11.78
N LEU A 187 27.59 -20.45 11.43
CA LEU A 187 26.38 -21.26 11.29
C LEU A 187 26.27 -22.16 12.52
N ARG A 188 25.16 -22.09 13.26
CA ARG A 188 24.88 -22.96 14.40
C ARG A 188 23.65 -23.81 14.10
N LEU A 189 23.85 -25.12 14.10
CA LEU A 189 22.84 -26.11 13.81
C LEU A 189 22.40 -26.84 15.10
N ARG A 190 21.12 -26.72 15.43
CA ARG A 190 20.44 -27.43 16.53
C ARG A 190 19.53 -28.51 15.96
N ASP A 191 18.75 -29.18 16.80
CA ASP A 191 17.83 -30.23 16.35
C ASP A 191 16.65 -29.70 15.53
N ASP A 192 16.19 -28.48 15.84
CA ASP A 192 14.99 -27.84 15.28
C ASP A 192 15.27 -26.47 14.63
N LEU A 193 16.53 -26.02 14.64
CA LEU A 193 16.90 -24.68 14.21
C LEU A 193 18.27 -24.63 13.52
N LEU A 194 18.36 -23.87 12.44
CA LEU A 194 19.61 -23.39 11.85
C LEU A 194 19.70 -21.88 12.07
N LEU A 195 20.78 -21.44 12.73
CA LEU A 195 21.11 -20.03 12.92
C LEU A 195 22.29 -19.66 12.02
N PHE A 196 22.24 -18.48 11.41
CA PHE A 196 23.32 -17.89 10.63
C PHE A 196 23.50 -16.42 11.01
N GLY A 197 24.72 -16.01 11.34
CA GLY A 197 25.03 -14.63 11.69
C GLY A 197 26.52 -14.47 12.01
N THR A 198 26.90 -13.38 12.68
CA THR A 198 28.22 -13.32 13.34
C THR A 198 28.21 -14.19 14.60
N GLU A 199 29.39 -14.61 15.06
CA GLU A 199 29.50 -15.29 16.36
C GLU A 199 28.86 -14.47 17.50
N ALA A 200 29.07 -13.15 17.50
CA ALA A 200 28.46 -12.25 18.48
C ALA A 200 26.92 -12.27 18.40
N SER A 201 26.34 -12.19 17.19
CA SER A 201 24.88 -12.19 16.99
C SER A 201 24.24 -13.52 17.40
N VAL A 202 24.82 -14.65 16.97
CA VAL A 202 24.31 -15.99 17.33
C VAL A 202 24.38 -16.22 18.84
N ASN A 203 25.49 -15.83 19.48
CA ASN A 203 25.64 -15.96 20.92
C ASN A 203 24.73 -14.99 21.69
N SER A 204 24.51 -13.78 21.18
CA SER A 204 23.59 -12.79 21.77
C SER A 204 22.17 -13.34 21.88
N VAL A 205 21.65 -13.91 20.79
CA VAL A 205 20.32 -14.55 20.69
C VAL A 205 20.15 -15.67 21.73
N LEU A 206 21.18 -16.49 21.92
CA LEU A 206 21.10 -17.63 22.83
C LEU A 206 21.28 -17.25 24.30
N ASN A 207 22.10 -16.24 24.59
CA ASN A 207 22.47 -15.89 25.96
C ASN A 207 21.64 -14.75 26.57
N ARG A 208 20.95 -13.92 25.76
CA ARG A 208 20.12 -12.82 26.30
C ARG A 208 18.85 -13.36 26.95
N ALA A 209 18.60 -12.95 28.19
CA ALA A 209 17.41 -13.35 28.96
C ALA A 209 16.12 -12.72 28.43
N ALA A 210 16.17 -11.45 28.01
CA ALA A 210 15.02 -10.74 27.44
C ALA A 210 14.85 -11.11 25.96
N LYS A 211 13.65 -11.61 25.62
CA LYS A 211 13.28 -12.05 24.26
C LYS A 211 12.28 -11.09 23.62
N LEU A 212 12.31 -10.97 22.30
CA LEU A 212 11.44 -10.07 21.54
C LEU A 212 9.96 -10.44 21.71
N ASN A 213 9.61 -11.73 21.70
CA ASN A 213 8.23 -12.15 21.92
C ASN A 213 7.68 -11.82 23.31
N ALA A 214 8.55 -11.51 24.28
CA ALA A 214 8.19 -11.08 25.63
C ALA A 214 8.24 -9.56 25.80
N ASP A 215 8.68 -8.82 24.78
CA ASP A 215 8.69 -7.36 24.79
C ASP A 215 7.26 -6.81 24.65
N PRO A 216 6.77 -5.99 25.60
CA PRO A 216 5.40 -5.47 25.56
C PRO A 216 5.10 -4.62 24.33
N GLN A 217 6.08 -3.88 23.81
CA GLN A 217 5.90 -3.03 22.64
C GLN A 217 5.78 -3.87 21.37
N PHE A 218 6.58 -4.91 21.22
CA PHE A 218 6.43 -5.92 20.18
C PHE A 218 5.04 -6.56 20.22
N GLN A 219 4.64 -7.14 21.37
CA GLN A 219 3.34 -7.80 21.51
C GLN A 219 2.19 -6.85 21.17
N LYS A 220 2.23 -5.62 21.70
CA LYS A 220 1.20 -4.61 21.43
C LYS A 220 1.12 -4.25 19.94
N THR A 221 2.25 -4.07 19.28
CA THR A 221 2.31 -3.66 17.86
C THR A 221 1.85 -4.79 16.95
N ILE A 222 2.26 -6.03 17.22
CA ILE A 222 1.83 -7.20 16.44
C ILE A 222 0.35 -7.51 16.65
N ALA A 223 -0.18 -7.38 17.87
CA ALA A 223 -1.61 -7.57 18.15
C ALA A 223 -2.52 -6.51 17.50
N ALA A 224 -1.96 -5.37 17.09
CA ALA A 224 -2.69 -4.34 16.36
C ALA A 224 -2.89 -4.70 14.87
N LEU A 225 -2.15 -5.68 14.33
CA LEU A 225 -2.43 -6.19 12.99
C LEU A 225 -3.85 -6.80 12.93
N PRO A 226 -4.64 -6.55 11.88
CA PRO A 226 -6.04 -6.98 11.85
C PRO A 226 -6.26 -8.47 11.60
N GLU A 227 -5.37 -9.16 10.88
CA GLU A 227 -5.50 -10.60 10.64
C GLU A 227 -4.76 -11.42 11.70
N ASN A 228 -5.30 -12.58 12.05
CA ASN A 228 -4.63 -13.51 12.95
C ASN A 228 -3.55 -14.36 12.25
N GLY A 229 -3.43 -14.22 10.93
CA GLY A 229 -2.84 -15.21 10.06
C GLY A 229 -2.03 -14.64 8.91
N TYR A 230 -0.85 -14.11 9.20
CA TYR A 230 0.05 -13.60 8.18
C TYR A 230 1.03 -14.65 7.67
N ASN A 231 1.34 -14.56 6.37
CA ASN A 231 2.40 -15.35 5.77
C ASN A 231 3.77 -14.69 5.92
N ILE A 232 3.78 -13.36 6.06
CA ILE A 232 4.98 -12.57 6.34
C ILE A 232 4.61 -11.54 7.39
N ILE A 233 5.45 -11.39 8.41
CA ILE A 233 5.36 -10.33 9.41
C ILE A 233 6.70 -9.60 9.43
N ALA A 234 6.67 -8.27 9.41
CA ALA A 234 7.82 -7.44 9.72
C ALA A 234 7.48 -6.52 10.90
N TYR A 235 8.42 -6.36 11.81
CA TYR A 235 8.36 -5.46 12.94
C TYR A 235 9.55 -4.51 12.87
N PHE A 236 9.29 -3.24 13.10
CA PHE A 236 10.29 -2.18 13.15
C PHE A 236 10.18 -1.49 14.50
N SER A 237 11.23 -1.59 15.30
CA SER A 237 11.29 -0.91 16.59
C SER A 237 11.36 0.61 16.38
N GLY A 238 10.91 1.36 17.40
CA GLY A 238 10.98 2.81 17.39
C GLY A 238 12.42 3.37 17.30
N ALA A 239 13.44 2.55 17.61
CA ALA A 239 14.83 2.97 17.58
C ALA A 239 15.26 3.41 16.16
N ILE A 240 14.70 2.81 15.11
CA ILE A 240 15.00 3.16 13.71
C ILE A 240 14.49 4.57 13.37
N VAL A 241 13.31 4.90 13.88
CA VAL A 241 12.62 6.16 13.62
C VAL A 241 13.21 7.32 14.44
N SER A 242 13.88 6.99 15.55
CA SER A 242 14.42 7.95 16.54
C SER A 242 15.50 8.91 16.03
N SER A 243 16.04 8.68 14.82
CA SER A 243 16.97 9.61 14.18
C SER A 243 16.35 10.96 13.81
N SER A 244 15.01 11.06 13.79
CA SER A 244 14.29 12.32 13.64
C SER A 244 13.92 12.92 15.02
N PRO A 245 14.35 14.15 15.36
CA PRO A 245 14.05 14.77 16.66
C PRO A 245 12.56 15.08 16.86
N THR A 246 11.72 14.94 15.83
CA THR A 246 10.29 15.27 15.87
C THR A 246 9.37 14.06 15.96
N LEU A 247 9.88 12.84 15.75
CA LEU A 247 9.05 11.63 15.77
C LEU A 247 9.33 10.84 17.05
N SER A 248 8.26 10.48 17.77
CA SER A 248 8.40 9.59 18.92
C SER A 248 8.88 8.22 18.42
N PRO A 249 9.85 7.58 19.09
CA PRO A 249 10.32 6.25 18.73
C PRO A 249 9.24 5.22 19.09
N ALA A 250 8.25 5.07 18.22
CA ALA A 250 7.20 4.09 18.39
C ALA A 250 7.30 3.01 17.31
N ALA A 251 6.97 1.78 17.70
CA ALA A 251 7.16 0.63 16.83
C ALA A 251 6.05 0.53 15.78
N SER A 252 6.40 -0.02 14.63
CA SER A 252 5.48 -0.31 13.56
C SER A 252 5.58 -1.78 13.15
N ALA A 253 4.53 -2.27 12.49
CA ALA A 253 4.52 -3.60 11.93
C ALA A 253 3.92 -3.60 10.52
N LEU A 254 4.32 -4.58 9.73
CA LEU A 254 3.76 -4.92 8.43
C LEU A 254 3.36 -6.39 8.48
N GLY A 255 2.15 -6.71 8.07
CA GLY A 255 1.69 -8.07 7.82
C GLY A 255 1.34 -8.24 6.35
N ALA A 256 1.80 -9.33 5.72
CA ALA A 256 1.38 -9.72 4.38
C ALA A 256 0.73 -11.10 4.41
N THR A 257 -0.45 -11.22 3.79
CA THR A 257 -1.20 -12.47 3.70
C THR A 257 -1.98 -12.56 2.40
N ILE A 258 -2.62 -13.71 2.18
CA ILE A 258 -3.50 -13.96 1.04
C ILE A 258 -4.85 -14.39 1.60
N LEU A 259 -5.85 -13.52 1.47
CA LEU A 259 -7.22 -13.79 1.89
C LEU A 259 -7.97 -14.50 0.77
N ASP A 260 -8.86 -15.43 1.15
CA ASP A 260 -9.71 -16.21 0.25
C ASP A 260 -8.98 -16.86 -0.94
N GLY A 261 -7.69 -17.15 -0.76
CA GLY A 261 -6.82 -17.76 -1.77
C GLY A 261 -6.51 -16.90 -2.99
N ARG A 262 -6.89 -15.60 -3.00
CA ARG A 262 -6.74 -14.73 -4.18
C ARG A 262 -6.51 -13.25 -3.89
N ALA A 263 -6.80 -12.75 -2.70
CA ALA A 263 -6.61 -11.35 -2.34
C ALA A 263 -5.29 -11.17 -1.60
N LEU A 264 -4.28 -10.63 -2.29
CA LEU A 264 -3.03 -10.24 -1.66
C LEU A 264 -3.29 -9.04 -0.75
N THR A 265 -3.12 -9.23 0.55
CA THR A 265 -3.41 -8.23 1.58
C THR A 265 -2.13 -7.83 2.29
N LEU A 266 -1.88 -6.52 2.33
CA LEU A 266 -0.79 -5.89 3.08
C LEU A 266 -1.40 -4.98 4.14
N ASP A 267 -1.11 -5.27 5.41
CA ASP A 267 -1.50 -4.45 6.54
C ASP A 267 -0.28 -3.76 7.12
N PHE A 268 -0.38 -2.46 7.33
CA PHE A 268 0.64 -1.62 7.94
C PHE A 268 0.07 -1.03 9.22
N VAL A 269 0.69 -1.36 10.34
CA VAL A 269 0.40 -0.80 11.65
C VAL A 269 1.47 0.22 11.96
N VAL A 270 1.08 1.47 12.06
CA VAL A 270 1.97 2.55 12.51
C VAL A 270 1.41 3.16 13.79
N PRO A 271 2.27 3.66 14.69
CA PRO A 271 1.82 4.43 15.84
C PRO A 271 0.88 5.54 15.38
N ASP A 272 -0.11 5.89 16.21
CA ASP A 272 -0.98 6.99 15.87
C ASP A 272 -0.22 8.32 15.86
N LEU A 273 0.25 8.70 14.67
CA LEU A 273 1.02 9.91 14.44
C LEU A 273 0.20 11.16 14.76
N THR A 274 -1.14 11.09 14.69
CA THR A 274 -1.98 12.22 15.08
C THR A 274 -1.85 12.46 16.58
N ALA A 275 -1.89 11.40 17.39
CA ALA A 275 -1.66 11.47 18.83
C ALA A 275 -0.26 11.94 19.19
N GLN A 276 0.75 11.57 18.43
CA GLN A 276 2.13 12.00 18.69
C GLN A 276 2.39 13.45 18.27
N THR A 277 1.91 13.84 17.09
CA THR A 277 2.19 15.17 16.51
C THR A 277 1.29 16.24 17.12
N PHE A 278 0.03 15.90 17.36
CA PHE A 278 -0.99 16.85 17.80
C PHE A 278 -1.40 16.64 19.27
N GLY A 279 -0.88 15.62 19.95
CA GLY A 279 -1.12 15.38 21.38
C GLY A 279 -2.61 15.29 21.68
N ALA A 280 -3.05 16.05 22.68
CA ALA A 280 -4.45 16.14 23.10
C ALA A 280 -5.43 16.64 22.02
N LEU A 281 -4.94 17.23 20.91
CA LEU A 281 -5.81 17.63 19.80
C LEU A 281 -6.31 16.40 19.02
N SER A 282 -5.50 15.34 18.90
CA SER A 282 -5.91 14.12 18.18
C SER A 282 -7.14 13.45 18.80
N SER A 283 -7.21 13.40 20.13
CA SER A 283 -8.34 12.79 20.84
C SER A 283 -9.62 13.61 20.72
N GLN A 284 -9.54 14.85 20.21
CA GLN A 284 -10.71 15.67 19.87
C GLN A 284 -11.28 15.33 18.49
N PHE A 285 -10.49 14.71 17.61
CA PHE A 285 -10.91 14.33 16.26
C PHE A 285 -11.21 12.83 16.22
N GLN A 286 -12.47 12.48 16.47
CA GLN A 286 -12.97 11.14 16.21
C GLN A 286 -13.64 11.13 14.84
N PHE A 287 -12.96 10.59 13.84
CA PHE A 287 -13.56 10.40 12.52
C PHE A 287 -14.57 9.26 12.58
N LYS A 288 -15.78 9.52 12.08
CA LYS A 288 -16.82 8.50 11.90
C LYS A 288 -16.33 7.45 10.88
N PRO A 289 -16.77 6.19 10.94
CA PRO A 289 -16.59 5.28 9.80
C PRO A 289 -17.27 5.83 8.54
N ALA A 290 -16.61 5.73 7.39
CA ALA A 290 -17.22 6.01 6.11
C ALA A 290 -18.25 4.91 5.77
N ASP A 291 -19.43 5.31 5.31
CA ASP A 291 -20.48 4.42 4.83
C ASP A 291 -20.20 4.01 3.37
N ALA A 292 -19.67 2.80 3.17
CA ALA A 292 -19.37 2.29 1.83
C ALA A 292 -20.59 2.26 0.88
N ALA A 293 -21.83 2.38 1.37
CA ALA A 293 -23.02 2.54 0.53
C ALA A 293 -23.10 3.91 -0.17
N PHE A 294 -22.39 4.93 0.33
CA PHE A 294 -22.31 6.27 -0.27
C PHE A 294 -21.78 6.25 -1.71
N ALA A 295 -21.00 5.21 -2.07
CA ALA A 295 -20.55 4.96 -3.43
C ALA A 295 -21.68 4.76 -4.46
N ARG A 296 -22.94 4.60 -4.03
CA ARG A 296 -24.10 4.62 -4.92
C ARG A 296 -24.28 5.93 -5.71
N PHE A 297 -23.69 7.04 -5.24
CA PHE A 297 -23.73 8.32 -5.93
C PHE A 297 -22.60 8.50 -6.96
N MET A 298 -21.63 7.58 -6.99
CA MET A 298 -20.54 7.60 -7.97
C MET A 298 -20.94 6.76 -9.19
N PRO A 299 -20.62 7.17 -10.42
CA PRO A 299 -20.88 6.38 -11.63
C PRO A 299 -20.32 4.95 -11.53
N ALA A 300 -21.03 3.96 -12.09
CA ALA A 300 -20.56 2.56 -12.11
C ALA A 300 -19.20 2.37 -12.82
N ASN A 301 -18.85 3.25 -13.77
CA ASN A 301 -17.55 3.28 -14.44
C ASN A 301 -16.49 4.10 -13.69
N THR A 302 -16.68 4.33 -12.38
CA THR A 302 -15.67 4.96 -11.52
C THR A 302 -14.44 4.08 -11.46
N ILE A 303 -13.32 4.62 -11.94
CA ILE A 303 -12.06 3.91 -11.99
C ILE A 303 -11.19 4.15 -10.75
N LEU A 304 -11.36 5.30 -10.10
CA LEU A 304 -10.69 5.68 -8.87
C LEU A 304 -11.68 6.43 -7.98
N SER A 305 -11.77 6.05 -6.72
CA SER A 305 -12.50 6.82 -5.71
C SER A 305 -11.72 6.92 -4.41
N LEU A 306 -11.75 8.11 -3.81
CA LEU A 306 -11.34 8.37 -2.44
C LEU A 306 -12.59 8.83 -1.70
N GLN A 307 -13.09 7.99 -0.80
CA GLN A 307 -14.20 8.28 0.08
C GLN A 307 -13.70 8.47 1.51
N MET A 308 -14.22 9.49 2.18
CA MET A 308 -13.87 9.84 3.54
C MET A 308 -15.13 10.27 4.29
N SER A 309 -15.14 10.19 5.61
CA SER A 309 -16.23 10.68 6.46
C SER A 309 -15.94 12.08 7.01
N ASP A 310 -16.97 12.85 7.31
CA ASP A 310 -16.89 14.05 8.16
C ASP A 310 -15.83 15.06 7.68
N LEU A 311 -16.11 15.68 6.53
CA LEU A 311 -15.26 16.71 5.93
C LEU A 311 -14.97 17.86 6.91
N LYS A 312 -15.93 18.20 7.78
CA LYS A 312 -15.74 19.21 8.82
C LYS A 312 -14.62 18.83 9.79
N SER A 313 -14.59 17.60 10.30
CA SER A 313 -13.51 17.13 11.18
C SER A 313 -12.14 17.19 10.50
N TYR A 314 -12.06 16.89 9.19
CA TYR A 314 -10.82 17.05 8.43
C TYR A 314 -10.41 18.52 8.27
N TYR A 315 -11.36 19.41 8.00
CA TYR A 315 -11.10 20.85 7.95
C TYR A 315 -10.56 21.35 9.30
N ASP A 316 -11.20 20.97 10.40
CA ASP A 316 -10.80 21.37 11.76
C ASP A 316 -9.40 20.83 12.11
N LEU A 317 -9.07 19.60 11.72
CA LEU A 317 -7.74 19.01 11.89
C LEU A 317 -6.68 19.81 11.11
N VAL A 318 -6.92 20.10 9.83
CA VAL A 318 -5.98 20.88 9.00
C VAL A 318 -5.79 22.28 9.58
N LEU A 319 -6.87 22.91 10.05
CA LEU A 319 -6.83 24.22 10.67
C LEU A 319 -6.01 24.20 11.97
N ALA A 320 -6.22 23.21 12.82
CA ALA A 320 -5.46 23.02 14.06
C ALA A 320 -3.97 22.79 13.78
N ALA A 321 -3.65 21.97 12.77
CA ALA A 321 -2.28 21.70 12.34
C ALA A 321 -1.60 22.96 11.79
N ALA A 322 -2.30 23.72 10.95
CA ALA A 322 -1.80 24.99 10.42
C ALA A 322 -1.54 26.01 11.53
N ARG A 323 -2.44 26.13 12.52
CA ARG A 323 -2.24 26.97 13.72
C ARG A 323 -1.00 26.57 14.51
N ALA A 324 -0.85 25.27 14.79
CA ALA A 324 0.31 24.74 15.51
C ALA A 324 1.63 25.06 14.77
N SER A 325 1.67 24.83 13.45
CA SER A 325 2.84 25.16 12.61
C SER A 325 3.14 26.66 12.62
N ASN A 326 2.13 27.51 12.43
CA ASN A 326 2.31 28.97 12.43
C ASN A 326 2.75 29.49 13.80
N ARG A 327 2.33 28.87 14.90
CA ARG A 327 2.80 29.20 16.24
C ARG A 327 4.30 28.93 16.40
N LEU A 328 4.79 27.79 15.92
CA LEU A 328 6.22 27.48 15.92
C LEU A 328 7.05 28.49 15.11
N GLN A 329 6.45 29.10 14.09
CA GLN A 329 7.08 30.12 13.25
C GLN A 329 6.84 31.56 13.73
N GLY A 330 6.06 31.77 14.81
CA GLY A 330 5.66 33.10 15.27
C GLY A 330 4.70 33.85 14.32
N GLN A 331 4.03 33.14 13.41
CA GLN A 331 3.13 33.67 12.37
C GLN A 331 1.63 33.47 12.68
N GLU A 332 1.28 32.98 13.87
CA GLU A 332 -0.12 32.67 14.26
C GLU A 332 -1.08 33.86 14.01
N GLN A 333 -0.69 35.08 14.36
CA GLN A 333 -1.52 36.27 14.11
C GLN A 333 -1.74 36.61 12.63
N GLN A 334 -0.78 36.29 11.75
CA GLN A 334 -0.93 36.50 10.31
C GLN A 334 -1.88 35.45 9.72
N PHE A 335 -1.78 34.21 10.21
CA PHE A 335 -2.67 33.14 9.83
C PHE A 335 -4.13 33.42 10.23
N GLU A 336 -4.39 33.80 11.48
CA GLU A 336 -5.76 34.14 11.92
C GLU A 336 -6.36 35.32 11.13
N ARG A 337 -5.56 36.36 10.85
CA ARG A 337 -6.00 37.47 9.98
C ARG A 337 -6.36 37.01 8.57
N SER A 338 -5.65 36.02 8.04
CA SER A 338 -5.92 35.46 6.71
C SER A 338 -7.22 34.65 6.70
N LEU A 339 -7.48 33.88 7.77
CA LEU A 339 -8.75 33.17 7.94
C LEU A 339 -9.93 34.13 8.08
N GLU A 340 -9.78 35.17 8.89
CA GLU A 340 -10.80 36.20 9.07
C GLU A 340 -11.10 36.93 7.74
N GLN A 341 -10.08 37.16 6.90
CA GLN A 341 -10.28 37.72 5.56
C GLN A 341 -11.09 36.79 4.65
N ILE A 342 -10.84 35.48 4.70
CA ILE A 342 -11.61 34.49 3.93
C ILE A 342 -13.06 34.44 4.42
N GLU A 343 -13.28 34.37 5.74
CA GLU A 343 -14.62 34.37 6.34
C GLU A 343 -15.37 35.66 6.01
N ASN A 344 -14.72 36.81 6.09
CA ASN A 344 -15.31 38.09 5.71
C ASN A 344 -15.62 38.16 4.22
N LEU A 345 -14.79 37.58 3.35
CA LEU A 345 -15.08 37.49 1.91
C LEU A 345 -16.32 36.63 1.66
N LEU A 346 -16.41 35.44 2.27
CA LEU A 346 -17.58 34.55 2.17
C LEU A 346 -18.85 35.25 2.67
N ARG A 347 -18.78 35.90 3.83
CA ARG A 347 -19.92 36.57 4.44
C ARG A 347 -20.35 37.82 3.67
N SER A 348 -19.42 38.63 3.19
CA SER A 348 -19.74 39.87 2.46
C SER A 348 -20.14 39.64 1.01
N THR A 349 -19.48 38.69 0.34
CA THR A 349 -19.64 38.46 -1.10
C THR A 349 -20.68 37.38 -1.39
N LEU A 350 -20.63 36.27 -0.67
CA LEU A 350 -21.57 35.14 -0.87
C LEU A 350 -22.72 35.14 0.13
N ARG A 351 -22.70 35.99 1.17
CA ARG A 351 -23.70 35.96 2.27
C ARG A 351 -23.78 34.59 2.96
N LEU A 352 -22.67 33.87 2.99
CA LEU A 352 -22.54 32.58 3.65
C LEU A 352 -21.57 32.72 4.83
N ASP A 353 -21.98 32.19 5.97
CA ASP A 353 -21.07 31.92 7.07
C ASP A 353 -20.35 30.58 6.86
N LEU A 354 -19.02 30.56 6.97
CA LEU A 354 -18.25 29.34 6.76
C LEU A 354 -18.65 28.22 7.74
N ASN A 355 -18.85 28.56 9.02
CA ASN A 355 -19.16 27.56 10.03
C ASN A 355 -20.65 27.20 10.00
N ASP A 356 -21.51 28.20 9.99
CA ASP A 356 -22.95 27.99 10.16
C ASP A 356 -23.67 27.60 8.85
N ASP A 357 -23.27 28.14 7.70
CA ASP A 357 -23.94 27.89 6.42
C ASP A 357 -23.25 26.83 5.55
N ILE A 358 -21.93 26.60 5.73
CA ILE A 358 -21.15 25.68 4.89
C ILE A 358 -20.74 24.43 5.68
N LEU A 359 -19.88 24.56 6.69
CA LEU A 359 -19.29 23.40 7.37
C LEU A 359 -20.28 22.65 8.27
N SER A 360 -21.31 23.32 8.81
CA SER A 360 -22.26 22.71 9.76
C SER A 360 -22.99 21.48 9.23
N TRP A 361 -23.14 21.34 7.91
CA TRP A 361 -23.82 20.20 7.30
C TRP A 361 -22.88 19.21 6.60
N MET A 362 -21.59 19.52 6.49
CA MET A 362 -20.55 18.69 5.87
C MET A 362 -19.96 17.64 6.83
N THR A 363 -20.80 17.10 7.71
CA THR A 363 -20.45 16.10 8.74
C THR A 363 -20.72 14.65 8.29
N GLY A 364 -21.36 14.48 7.14
CA GLY A 364 -21.56 13.17 6.51
C GLY A 364 -20.36 12.74 5.66
N ASP A 365 -20.56 11.73 4.84
CA ASP A 365 -19.55 11.20 3.94
C ASP A 365 -19.23 12.17 2.78
N PHE A 366 -18.00 12.16 2.29
CA PHE A 366 -17.63 12.86 1.07
C PHE A 366 -16.73 11.97 0.21
N ALA A 367 -16.74 12.19 -1.09
CA ALA A 367 -15.93 11.41 -2.02
C ALA A 367 -15.40 12.26 -3.17
N ILE A 368 -14.19 11.96 -3.61
CA ILE A 368 -13.63 12.42 -4.87
C ILE A 368 -13.49 11.20 -5.76
N PHE A 369 -13.96 11.29 -7.00
CA PHE A 369 -13.86 10.19 -7.94
C PHE A 369 -13.44 10.62 -9.34
N ILE A 370 -12.89 9.66 -10.06
CA ILE A 370 -12.62 9.72 -11.49
C ILE A 370 -13.33 8.52 -12.12
N ALA A 371 -14.22 8.78 -13.07
CA ALA A 371 -14.88 7.76 -13.87
C ALA A 371 -14.40 7.82 -15.33
N TYR A 372 -14.24 6.66 -15.95
CA TYR A 372 -13.74 6.55 -17.31
C TYR A 372 -14.89 6.26 -18.27
N ARG A 373 -15.14 7.17 -19.21
CA ARG A 373 -16.05 6.96 -20.32
C ARG A 373 -15.25 6.56 -21.54
N PRO A 374 -15.21 5.28 -21.92
CA PRO A 374 -14.69 4.87 -23.21
C PRO A 374 -15.64 5.35 -24.31
N GLN A 375 -15.66 6.66 -24.61
CA GLN A 375 -16.35 7.17 -25.80
C GLN A 375 -15.57 6.78 -27.06
N GLU A 376 -16.31 6.53 -28.13
CA GLU A 376 -15.97 5.84 -29.38
C GLU A 376 -14.80 6.42 -30.21
N ARG A 377 -14.12 7.48 -29.76
CA ARG A 377 -12.93 8.02 -30.42
C ARG A 377 -11.68 7.63 -29.68
N SER A 378 -10.86 6.84 -30.36
CA SER A 378 -9.53 6.44 -29.93
C SER A 378 -8.75 7.63 -29.36
N LEU A 379 -8.21 7.48 -28.14
CA LEU A 379 -7.26 8.43 -27.53
C LEU A 379 -6.13 8.84 -28.49
N LEU A 380 -5.80 8.00 -29.48
CA LEU A 380 -4.83 8.31 -30.53
C LEU A 380 -5.21 9.57 -31.34
N GLU A 381 -6.48 9.88 -31.58
CA GLU A 381 -6.88 11.09 -32.32
C GLU A 381 -6.52 12.38 -31.57
N LEU A 382 -6.54 12.34 -30.23
CA LEU A 382 -6.13 13.46 -29.38
C LEU A 382 -4.60 13.62 -29.31
N PHE A 383 -3.84 12.53 -29.50
CA PHE A 383 -2.37 12.58 -29.49
C PHE A 383 -1.77 13.02 -30.83
N VAL A 384 -2.54 13.04 -31.92
CA VAL A 384 -2.07 13.41 -33.27
C VAL A 384 -2.03 14.92 -33.51
N GLN A 385 -2.66 15.75 -32.66
CA GLN A 385 -2.49 17.21 -32.73
C GLN A 385 -1.35 17.69 -31.81
N PRO A 386 -0.18 18.07 -32.37
CA PRO A 386 0.89 18.67 -31.58
C PRO A 386 0.49 20.06 -31.09
N GLY A 387 0.08 20.18 -29.82
CA GLY A 387 -0.07 21.48 -29.16
C GLY A 387 -1.25 21.62 -28.21
N LEU A 388 -2.30 20.81 -28.36
CA LEU A 388 -3.46 20.86 -27.46
C LEU A 388 -3.67 19.51 -26.78
N ARG A 389 -3.49 19.46 -25.46
CA ARG A 389 -3.56 18.24 -24.65
C ARG A 389 -4.36 18.51 -23.39
N LEU A 390 -5.68 18.31 -23.46
CA LEU A 390 -6.53 18.36 -22.28
C LEU A 390 -6.64 16.93 -21.71
N PRO A 391 -6.15 16.67 -20.49
CA PRO A 391 -6.12 15.32 -19.90
C PRO A 391 -7.51 14.79 -19.50
N PHE A 392 -8.59 15.55 -19.72
CA PHE A 392 -9.93 15.24 -19.22
C PHE A 392 -10.88 14.67 -20.27
N VAL A 393 -10.49 14.58 -21.55
CA VAL A 393 -11.38 14.00 -22.56
C VAL A 393 -11.53 12.49 -22.31
N GLY A 394 -12.76 12.03 -22.09
CA GLY A 394 -13.07 10.64 -21.73
C GLY A 394 -13.07 10.36 -20.22
N TYR A 395 -12.87 11.38 -19.37
CA TYR A 395 -12.98 11.24 -17.93
C TYR A 395 -14.07 12.13 -17.37
N ASP A 396 -14.82 11.58 -16.43
CA ASP A 396 -15.66 12.35 -15.54
C ASP A 396 -14.98 12.46 -14.19
N VAL A 397 -15.00 13.65 -13.62
CA VAL A 397 -14.55 13.89 -12.26
C VAL A 397 -15.71 14.42 -11.44
N GLY A 398 -15.73 14.07 -10.16
CA GLY A 398 -16.72 14.57 -9.22
C GLY A 398 -16.18 14.64 -7.80
N LEU A 399 -16.60 15.70 -7.10
CA LEU A 399 -16.61 15.82 -5.65
C LEU A 399 -18.06 15.64 -5.18
N LEU A 400 -18.27 14.77 -4.21
CA LEU A 400 -19.56 14.49 -3.56
C LEU A 400 -19.43 14.80 -2.07
N ILE A 401 -20.46 15.39 -1.49
CA ILE A 401 -20.56 15.63 -0.04
C ILE A 401 -21.98 15.29 0.39
N GLU A 402 -22.13 14.31 1.28
CA GLU A 402 -23.39 13.97 1.93
C GLU A 402 -23.93 15.20 2.65
N THR A 403 -25.19 15.49 2.39
CA THR A 403 -25.84 16.68 2.87
C THR A 403 -26.72 16.35 4.06
N THR A 404 -26.30 16.75 5.26
CA THR A 404 -27.12 16.59 6.48
C THR A 404 -28.16 17.71 6.64
N ASP A 405 -28.06 18.80 5.87
CA ASP A 405 -29.04 19.89 5.78
C ASP A 405 -29.20 20.35 4.32
N ALA A 406 -30.21 19.80 3.63
CA ALA A 406 -30.47 20.07 2.21
C ALA A 406 -30.80 21.54 1.92
N ALA A 407 -31.39 22.26 2.88
CA ALA A 407 -31.74 23.67 2.69
C ALA A 407 -30.48 24.55 2.68
N LYS A 408 -29.51 24.27 3.57
CA LYS A 408 -28.22 24.98 3.58
C LYS A 408 -27.38 24.67 2.35
N ALA A 409 -27.33 23.42 1.90
CA ALA A 409 -26.65 23.07 0.67
C ALA A 409 -27.27 23.78 -0.55
N ALA A 410 -28.61 23.84 -0.64
CA ALA A 410 -29.31 24.56 -1.71
C ALA A 410 -29.03 26.07 -1.66
N LYS A 411 -29.04 26.68 -0.47
CA LYS A 411 -28.62 28.08 -0.27
C LYS A 411 -27.21 28.32 -0.77
N MET A 412 -26.25 27.44 -0.43
CA MET A 412 -24.87 27.54 -0.89
C MET A 412 -24.78 27.50 -2.43
N VAL A 413 -25.47 26.55 -3.08
CA VAL A 413 -25.50 26.45 -4.55
C VAL A 413 -26.08 27.72 -5.18
N ALA A 414 -27.18 28.26 -4.63
CA ALA A 414 -27.81 29.46 -5.14
C ALA A 414 -26.91 30.70 -5.02
N GLU A 415 -26.29 30.93 -3.86
CA GLU A 415 -25.42 32.09 -3.63
C GLU A 415 -24.12 31.99 -4.45
N LEU A 416 -23.53 30.80 -4.53
CA LEU A 416 -22.36 30.57 -5.38
C LEU A 416 -22.70 30.77 -6.87
N GLY A 417 -23.87 30.31 -7.31
CA GLY A 417 -24.37 30.51 -8.66
C GLY A 417 -24.53 31.99 -9.02
N ASN A 418 -25.17 32.76 -8.14
CA ASN A 418 -25.33 34.20 -8.31
C ASN A 418 -23.97 34.91 -8.42
N PHE A 419 -23.02 34.55 -7.56
CA PHE A 419 -21.67 35.08 -7.60
C PHE A 419 -20.93 34.76 -8.89
N LEU A 420 -20.97 33.50 -9.34
CA LEU A 420 -20.31 33.06 -10.58
C LEU A 420 -20.94 33.72 -11.80
N ALA A 421 -22.26 33.79 -11.87
CA ALA A 421 -22.97 34.46 -12.96
C ALA A 421 -22.70 35.97 -13.02
N ALA A 422 -22.46 36.62 -11.88
CA ALA A 422 -22.05 38.02 -11.84
C ALA A 422 -20.59 38.19 -12.29
N THR A 423 -19.69 37.34 -11.79
CA THR A 423 -18.24 37.43 -12.03
C THR A 423 -17.86 37.08 -13.48
N LEU A 424 -18.52 36.07 -14.06
CA LEU A 424 -18.15 35.49 -15.35
C LEU A 424 -19.00 36.02 -16.51
N ARG A 425 -19.94 36.95 -16.27
CA ARG A 425 -20.86 37.48 -17.28
C ARG A 425 -20.17 38.01 -18.54
N ASN A 426 -18.98 38.57 -18.39
CA ASN A 426 -18.23 39.22 -19.46
C ASN A 426 -17.09 38.34 -20.00
N THR A 427 -17.05 37.06 -19.65
CA THR A 427 -16.05 36.11 -20.15
C THR A 427 -16.62 35.37 -21.37
N PRO A 428 -16.20 35.69 -22.61
CA PRO A 428 -16.87 35.22 -23.83
C PRO A 428 -16.94 33.70 -24.01
N GLU A 429 -16.05 32.98 -23.33
CA GLU A 429 -15.90 31.52 -23.41
C GLU A 429 -16.62 30.78 -22.27
N VAL A 430 -17.32 31.48 -21.39
CA VAL A 430 -17.93 30.88 -20.20
C VAL A 430 -19.41 31.22 -20.13
N ASN A 431 -20.25 30.19 -20.21
CA ASN A 431 -21.68 30.31 -20.00
C ASN A 431 -22.05 29.78 -18.62
N VAL A 432 -22.67 30.64 -17.80
CA VAL A 432 -23.22 30.23 -16.49
C VAL A 432 -24.74 30.15 -16.60
N THR A 433 -25.30 28.97 -16.37
CA THR A 433 -26.75 28.73 -16.33
C THR A 433 -27.17 28.41 -14.91
N LEU A 434 -28.14 29.15 -14.39
CA LEU A 434 -28.66 29.00 -13.03
C LEU A 434 -30.01 28.27 -13.03
N SER A 435 -30.19 27.39 -12.05
CA SER A 435 -31.46 26.77 -11.67
C SER A 435 -31.52 26.67 -10.15
N GLU A 436 -32.68 26.34 -9.58
CA GLU A 436 -32.90 26.38 -8.12
C GLU A 436 -31.91 25.54 -7.32
N LYS A 437 -31.59 24.32 -7.80
CA LYS A 437 -30.68 23.38 -7.11
C LYS A 437 -29.38 23.11 -7.86
N ARG A 438 -29.10 23.88 -8.93
CA ARG A 438 -27.98 23.59 -9.83
C ARG A 438 -27.46 24.84 -10.55
N VAL A 439 -26.15 24.91 -10.65
CA VAL A 439 -25.37 25.89 -11.41
C VAL A 439 -24.56 25.12 -12.44
N THR A 440 -24.73 25.44 -13.71
CA THR A 440 -23.95 24.84 -14.81
C THR A 440 -22.99 25.87 -15.36
N ILE A 441 -21.69 25.55 -15.35
CA ILE A 441 -20.62 26.35 -15.93
C ILE A 441 -20.15 25.60 -17.19
N ALA A 442 -20.50 26.11 -18.37
CA ALA A 442 -20.07 25.55 -19.64
C ALA A 442 -18.90 26.36 -20.20
N LEU A 443 -17.76 25.70 -20.41
CA LEU A 443 -16.57 26.28 -21.02
C LEU A 443 -16.58 25.99 -22.53
N ASN A 444 -16.80 27.03 -23.34
CA ASN A 444 -16.76 26.97 -24.79
C ASN A 444 -15.35 27.31 -25.27
N VAL A 445 -14.47 26.30 -25.29
CA VAL A 445 -13.11 26.48 -25.81
C VAL A 445 -13.17 26.42 -27.34
N PRO A 446 -12.91 27.52 -28.08
CA PRO A 446 -13.27 27.64 -29.51
C PRO A 446 -12.53 26.70 -30.48
N ILE A 447 -11.53 25.93 -30.02
CA ILE A 447 -10.48 25.46 -30.92
C ILE A 447 -10.49 23.94 -31.17
N VAL A 448 -11.03 23.07 -30.30
CA VAL A 448 -10.81 21.60 -30.48
C VAL A 448 -11.95 20.67 -30.06
N LEU A 449 -12.87 21.06 -29.17
CA LEU A 449 -13.90 20.15 -28.70
C LEU A 449 -15.23 20.40 -29.42
N SER A 450 -15.82 19.36 -29.99
CA SER A 450 -17.18 19.42 -30.56
C SER A 450 -18.26 19.59 -29.48
N THR A 451 -17.89 19.46 -28.21
CA THR A 451 -18.79 19.49 -27.06
C THR A 451 -18.15 20.34 -25.95
N PRO A 452 -18.86 21.32 -25.37
CA PRO A 452 -18.34 22.11 -24.26
C PRO A 452 -17.96 21.23 -23.06
N VAL A 453 -16.95 21.66 -22.30
CA VAL A 453 -16.66 21.05 -21.00
C VAL A 453 -17.60 21.69 -19.98
N GLU A 454 -18.48 20.90 -19.38
CA GLU A 454 -19.42 21.36 -18.37
C GLU A 454 -18.93 20.97 -16.98
N ILE A 455 -18.82 21.95 -16.10
CA ILE A 455 -18.68 21.77 -14.65
C ILE A 455 -20.01 22.18 -14.02
N ILE A 456 -20.61 21.27 -13.27
CA ILE A 456 -21.89 21.47 -12.60
C ILE A 456 -21.63 21.49 -11.10
N ILE A 457 -22.16 22.52 -10.45
CA ILE A 457 -22.26 22.60 -9.00
C ILE A 457 -23.74 22.46 -8.67
N GLY A 458 -24.10 21.44 -7.90
CA GLY A 458 -25.49 21.16 -7.60
C GLY A 458 -25.70 20.51 -6.25
N THR A 459 -26.96 20.34 -5.90
CA THR A 459 -27.36 19.60 -4.71
C THR A 459 -28.69 18.89 -4.96
N ASN A 460 -28.89 17.78 -4.27
CA ASN A 460 -30.21 17.18 -4.07
C ASN A 460 -30.47 17.00 -2.57
N ASP A 461 -31.44 16.17 -2.21
CA ASP A 461 -31.82 15.96 -0.81
C ASP A 461 -30.81 15.08 -0.04
N SER A 462 -29.79 14.53 -0.71
CA SER A 462 -28.80 13.62 -0.12
C SER A 462 -27.35 14.08 -0.32
N VAL A 463 -27.03 14.75 -1.42
CA VAL A 463 -25.66 15.14 -1.76
C VAL A 463 -25.58 16.53 -2.38
N PHE A 464 -24.52 17.24 -1.99
CA PHE A 464 -23.94 18.36 -2.70
C PHE A 464 -22.83 17.82 -3.61
N TYR A 465 -22.68 18.37 -4.82
CA TYR A 465 -21.65 17.90 -5.75
C TYR A 465 -21.06 19.02 -6.61
N VAL A 466 -19.79 18.83 -6.96
CA VAL A 466 -19.09 19.55 -8.04
C VAL A 466 -18.58 18.51 -9.01
N ALA A 467 -19.18 18.40 -10.18
CA ALA A 467 -18.90 17.30 -11.10
C ALA A 467 -18.97 17.73 -12.57
N THR A 468 -18.35 16.94 -13.43
CA THR A 468 -18.54 17.06 -14.88
C THR A 468 -19.98 16.75 -15.31
N GLY A 469 -20.38 17.26 -16.48
CA GLY A 469 -21.72 17.06 -17.10
C GLY A 469 -22.35 15.68 -16.89
N ALA A 470 -21.65 14.63 -17.33
CA ALA A 470 -22.16 13.26 -17.28
C ALA A 470 -22.18 12.68 -15.85
N ALA A 471 -21.15 12.96 -15.05
CA ALA A 471 -21.15 12.57 -13.64
C ALA A 471 -22.29 13.23 -12.86
N ALA A 472 -22.55 14.53 -13.05
CA ALA A 472 -23.66 15.24 -12.43
C ALA A 472 -25.02 14.62 -12.80
N ALA A 473 -25.23 14.31 -14.08
CA ALA A 473 -26.45 13.64 -14.53
C ALA A 473 -26.64 12.27 -13.86
N HIS A 474 -25.55 11.51 -13.68
CA HIS A 474 -25.58 10.26 -12.92
C HIS A 474 -25.97 10.48 -11.45
N ILE A 475 -25.28 11.40 -10.76
CA ILE A 475 -25.52 11.76 -9.35
C ILE A 475 -26.98 12.18 -9.13
N GLU A 476 -27.54 12.99 -10.04
CA GLU A 476 -28.93 13.46 -10.02
C GLU A 476 -29.93 12.31 -10.24
N SER A 477 -29.60 11.35 -11.10
CA SER A 477 -30.47 10.22 -11.42
C SER A 477 -30.54 9.18 -10.30
N GLY A 478 -29.48 9.04 -9.50
CA GLY A 478 -29.33 8.00 -8.48
C GLY A 478 -29.39 6.56 -9.02
N GLN A 479 -29.22 6.36 -10.32
CA GLN A 479 -29.21 5.02 -10.94
C GLN A 479 -27.90 4.29 -10.67
N GLU A 480 -27.89 2.96 -10.78
CA GLU A 480 -26.78 2.01 -10.53
C GLU A 480 -25.38 2.64 -10.39
N GLY A 481 -24.99 2.97 -9.15
CA GLY A 481 -23.67 3.54 -8.85
C GLY A 481 -22.56 2.50 -8.68
N LEU A 482 -21.38 2.98 -8.32
CA LEU A 482 -20.18 2.17 -8.06
C LEU A 482 -20.45 1.05 -7.05
N SER A 483 -21.29 1.29 -6.05
CA SER A 483 -21.66 0.28 -5.05
C SER A 483 -22.37 -0.97 -5.62
N ALA A 484 -22.94 -0.86 -6.82
CA ALA A 484 -23.57 -1.98 -7.51
C ALA A 484 -22.60 -2.80 -8.39
N THR A 485 -21.34 -2.38 -8.53
CA THR A 485 -20.35 -3.08 -9.36
C THR A 485 -19.77 -4.29 -8.63
N ALA A 486 -19.44 -5.35 -9.37
CA ALA A 486 -18.83 -6.54 -8.79
C ALA A 486 -17.46 -6.25 -8.16
N GLY A 487 -16.62 -5.46 -8.85
CA GLY A 487 -15.30 -5.09 -8.36
C GLY A 487 -15.33 -4.27 -7.07
N TYR A 488 -16.28 -3.34 -6.91
CA TYR A 488 -16.40 -2.60 -5.66
C TYR A 488 -16.97 -3.44 -4.53
N ARG A 489 -17.98 -4.28 -4.78
CA ARG A 489 -18.51 -5.21 -3.75
C ARG A 489 -17.47 -6.20 -3.26
N GLU A 490 -16.59 -6.66 -4.15
CA GLU A 490 -15.43 -7.47 -3.78
C GLU A 490 -14.46 -6.66 -2.91
N ALA A 491 -14.06 -5.46 -3.34
CA ALA A 491 -13.18 -4.59 -2.57
C ALA A 491 -13.73 -4.27 -1.17
N GLN A 492 -15.05 -4.09 -1.04
CA GLN A 492 -15.75 -3.84 0.22
C GLN A 492 -15.58 -4.97 1.23
N GLN A 493 -15.44 -6.23 0.80
CA GLN A 493 -15.25 -7.37 1.69
C GLN A 493 -13.94 -7.28 2.47
N TYR A 494 -12.97 -6.52 1.96
CA TYR A 494 -11.64 -6.40 2.55
C TYR A 494 -11.38 -5.05 3.22
N PHE A 495 -12.33 -4.11 3.22
CA PHE A 495 -12.16 -2.87 3.98
C PHE A 495 -12.00 -3.16 5.47
N LEU A 496 -11.12 -2.44 6.13
CA LEU A 496 -11.02 -2.49 7.58
C LEU A 496 -12.34 -2.02 8.21
N PRO A 497 -12.80 -2.66 9.30
CA PRO A 497 -13.92 -2.16 10.08
C PRO A 497 -13.65 -0.75 10.59
N GLU A 498 -14.69 0.05 10.74
CA GLU A 498 -14.61 1.42 11.29
C GLU A 498 -13.70 2.38 10.51
N SER A 499 -13.45 2.11 9.22
CA SER A 499 -12.57 2.94 8.40
C SER A 499 -13.16 4.32 8.06
N PRO A 500 -12.59 5.44 8.52
CA PRO A 500 -13.03 6.78 8.08
C PRO A 500 -12.62 7.11 6.65
N GLN A 501 -11.76 6.31 6.03
CA GLN A 501 -11.22 6.56 4.70
C GLN A 501 -11.10 5.26 3.90
N LEU A 502 -11.71 5.26 2.72
CA LEU A 502 -11.81 4.15 1.77
C LEU A 502 -11.30 4.61 0.40
N TRP A 503 -10.36 3.87 -0.15
CA TRP A 503 -9.84 4.04 -1.49
C TRP A 503 -10.23 2.82 -2.30
N TYR A 504 -10.69 3.06 -3.51
CA TYR A 504 -10.97 2.01 -4.47
C TYR A 504 -10.33 2.38 -5.80
N MET A 505 -9.72 1.38 -6.43
CA MET A 505 -9.15 1.48 -7.75
C MET A 505 -9.62 0.27 -8.58
N SER A 506 -10.31 0.56 -9.68
CA SER A 506 -10.65 -0.45 -10.67
C SER A 506 -9.41 -0.93 -11.43
N THR A 507 -9.57 -2.04 -12.13
CA THR A 507 -8.56 -2.58 -13.06
C THR A 507 -8.21 -1.59 -14.17
N ASP A 508 -9.20 -0.83 -14.66
CA ASP A 508 -9.01 0.15 -15.73
C ASP A 508 -8.15 1.33 -15.28
N ALA A 509 -8.21 1.71 -13.99
CA ALA A 509 -7.33 2.75 -13.45
C ALA A 509 -5.85 2.34 -13.43
N VAL A 510 -5.52 1.07 -13.26
CA VAL A 510 -4.11 0.61 -13.27
C VAL A 510 -3.49 0.85 -14.64
N ASN A 511 -4.26 0.57 -15.71
CA ASN A 511 -3.84 0.90 -17.07
C ASN A 511 -3.63 2.42 -17.22
N LEU A 512 -4.58 3.23 -16.76
CA LEU A 512 -4.50 4.69 -16.82
C LEU A 512 -3.25 5.24 -16.09
N LEU A 513 -2.98 4.80 -14.87
CA LEU A 513 -1.82 5.24 -14.09
C LEU A 513 -0.52 4.93 -14.84
N GLY A 514 -0.43 3.75 -15.45
CA GLY A 514 0.68 3.39 -16.33
C GLY A 514 0.87 4.37 -17.49
N GLU A 515 -0.21 4.89 -18.06
CA GLU A 515 -0.16 5.86 -19.16
C GLU A 515 0.13 7.29 -18.69
N VAL A 516 -0.39 7.72 -17.53
CA VAL A 516 -0.15 9.06 -16.97
C VAL A 516 1.27 9.22 -16.45
N LEU A 517 1.77 8.22 -15.71
CA LEU A 517 3.18 8.18 -15.30
C LEU A 517 4.09 8.16 -16.53
N ALA A 518 3.63 7.48 -17.59
CA ALA A 518 4.32 7.51 -18.87
C ALA A 518 4.30 8.93 -19.51
N PHE A 519 3.22 9.66 -19.37
CA PHE A 519 3.10 10.97 -19.99
C PHE A 519 3.97 12.05 -19.30
N GLN A 520 3.88 12.19 -17.97
CA GLN A 520 4.52 13.30 -17.25
C GLN A 520 6.04 13.35 -17.41
N GLN A 521 6.71 12.20 -17.49
CA GLN A 521 8.16 12.16 -17.63
C GLN A 521 8.64 12.42 -19.06
N ALA A 522 7.86 12.04 -20.09
CA ALA A 522 8.17 12.41 -21.47
C ALA A 522 8.21 13.96 -21.63
N THR A 523 7.31 14.67 -20.95
CA THR A 523 7.31 16.14 -20.89
C THR A 523 8.38 16.75 -19.99
N ARG A 524 8.90 16.01 -19.00
CA ARG A 524 9.93 16.48 -18.04
C ARG A 524 11.37 16.08 -18.37
N SER A 525 11.63 15.51 -19.54
CA SER A 525 12.96 15.07 -20.03
C SER A 525 14.08 16.13 -20.07
N GLY A 526 13.90 17.32 -19.47
CA GLY A 526 14.97 18.29 -19.17
C GLY A 526 15.61 18.12 -17.78
N LEU A 527 14.98 17.40 -16.82
CA LEU A 527 15.55 17.16 -15.48
C LEU A 527 15.61 15.65 -15.19
N PHE A 528 16.83 15.11 -15.19
CA PHE A 528 17.16 13.68 -15.11
C PHE A 528 17.14 13.12 -13.68
N LEU A 529 16.43 12.01 -13.47
CA LEU A 529 16.82 10.94 -12.53
C LEU A 529 16.40 9.52 -12.98
N PHE A 530 15.47 9.37 -13.94
CA PHE A 530 15.05 8.06 -14.43
C PHE A 530 15.25 7.93 -15.94
N SER A 531 15.77 6.78 -16.38
CA SER A 531 16.02 6.51 -17.80
C SER A 531 14.73 6.13 -18.55
N ARG A 532 14.68 6.34 -19.88
CA ARG A 532 13.58 5.84 -20.74
C ARG A 532 13.33 4.32 -20.60
N SER A 533 14.31 3.55 -20.15
CA SER A 533 14.16 2.10 -19.95
C SER A 533 13.31 1.76 -18.73
N THR A 534 13.56 2.42 -17.58
CA THR A 534 12.78 2.29 -16.33
C THR A 534 11.29 2.55 -16.56
N PHE A 535 11.01 3.48 -17.47
CA PHE A 535 9.66 3.87 -17.86
C PHE A 535 8.92 2.83 -18.69
N ASN A 536 9.57 2.27 -19.72
CA ASN A 536 8.96 1.20 -20.50
C ASN A 536 8.68 0.02 -19.58
N SER A 537 9.51 -0.19 -18.55
CA SER A 537 9.24 -1.16 -17.49
C SER A 537 8.03 -0.81 -16.64
N VAL A 538 7.85 0.44 -16.16
CA VAL A 538 6.65 0.82 -15.37
C VAL A 538 5.36 0.71 -16.19
N ARG A 539 5.37 1.18 -17.45
CA ARG A 539 4.20 1.05 -18.32
C ARG A 539 3.91 -0.40 -18.67
N SER A 540 4.95 -1.18 -18.98
CA SER A 540 4.83 -2.62 -19.23
C SER A 540 4.30 -3.32 -17.99
N LEU A 541 4.80 -2.98 -16.81
CA LEU A 541 4.35 -3.53 -15.53
C LEU A 541 2.88 -3.19 -15.28
N ALA A 542 2.47 -1.93 -15.38
CA ALA A 542 1.08 -1.53 -15.18
C ALA A 542 0.13 -2.27 -16.15
N ARG A 543 0.50 -2.37 -17.43
CA ARG A 543 -0.26 -3.14 -18.44
C ARG A 543 -0.25 -4.65 -18.18
N SER A 544 0.81 -5.16 -17.59
CA SER A 544 0.91 -6.58 -17.23
C SER A 544 0.12 -6.88 -15.96
N LEU A 545 0.03 -5.93 -15.02
CA LEU A 545 -0.66 -6.08 -13.75
C LEU A 545 -2.17 -5.84 -13.86
N ALA A 546 -2.62 -4.87 -14.67
CA ALA A 546 -4.03 -4.50 -14.72
C ALA A 546 -4.97 -5.68 -15.04
N PRO A 547 -4.64 -6.58 -15.99
CA PRO A 547 -5.46 -7.77 -16.25
C PRO A 547 -5.45 -8.79 -15.09
N LEU A 548 -4.39 -8.80 -14.28
CA LEU A 548 -4.24 -9.74 -13.16
C LEU A 548 -5.12 -9.39 -11.97
N LEU A 549 -5.71 -8.20 -11.96
CA LEU A 549 -6.49 -7.70 -10.85
C LEU A 549 -7.97 -7.78 -11.20
N SER A 550 -8.82 -8.05 -10.23
CA SER A 550 -10.28 -7.87 -10.31
C SER A 550 -10.71 -6.60 -9.57
N SER A 551 -10.00 -6.25 -8.51
CA SER A 551 -10.17 -5.00 -7.75
C SER A 551 -8.91 -4.66 -6.95
N SER A 552 -8.81 -3.39 -6.56
CA SER A 552 -7.85 -2.93 -5.56
C SER A 552 -8.49 -1.95 -4.60
N SER A 553 -8.12 -2.04 -3.33
CA SER A 553 -8.57 -1.13 -2.27
C SER A 553 -7.47 -0.75 -1.31
N ILE A 554 -7.64 0.42 -0.69
CA ILE A 554 -6.91 0.82 0.52
C ILE A 554 -7.93 1.31 1.54
N SER A 555 -7.82 0.88 2.80
CA SER A 555 -8.65 1.39 3.89
C SER A 555 -7.79 1.72 5.10
N PHE A 556 -8.19 2.75 5.84
CA PHE A 556 -7.47 3.23 7.02
C PHE A 556 -8.38 3.10 8.23
N ALA A 557 -7.90 2.61 9.37
CA ALA A 557 -8.66 2.54 10.62
C ALA A 557 -7.75 2.85 11.82
N SER A 558 -8.34 3.31 12.92
CA SER A 558 -7.63 3.48 14.19
C SER A 558 -7.92 2.29 15.11
N LYS A 559 -6.90 1.67 15.71
CA LYS A 559 -7.05 0.56 16.66
C LYS A 559 -6.00 0.64 17.76
N ASP A 560 -6.44 0.69 19.02
CA ASP A 560 -5.57 0.59 20.22
C ASP A 560 -4.36 1.57 20.26
N GLY A 561 -4.53 2.77 19.71
CA GLY A 561 -3.48 3.80 19.60
C GLY A 561 -2.54 3.63 18.41
N PHE A 562 -2.92 2.81 17.43
CA PHE A 562 -2.27 2.68 16.13
C PHE A 562 -3.20 3.13 15.00
N GLN A 563 -2.59 3.63 13.93
CA GLN A 563 -3.22 3.72 12.63
C GLN A 563 -2.90 2.45 11.85
N VAL A 564 -3.93 1.86 11.27
CA VAL A 564 -3.84 0.63 10.48
C VAL A 564 -4.25 0.96 9.05
N LEU A 565 -3.33 0.73 8.11
CA LEU A 565 -3.57 0.83 6.68
C LEU A 565 -3.63 -0.58 6.12
N ARG A 566 -4.72 -0.93 5.45
CA ARG A 566 -4.86 -2.16 4.68
C ARG A 566 -4.85 -1.84 3.21
N ALA A 567 -3.96 -2.47 2.44
CA ALA A 567 -3.95 -2.44 0.99
C ALA A 567 -4.25 -3.85 0.45
N VAL A 568 -5.19 -3.94 -0.49
CA VAL A 568 -5.61 -5.23 -1.07
C VAL A 568 -5.55 -5.18 -2.59
N LEU A 569 -5.01 -6.26 -3.15
CA LEU A 569 -4.96 -6.55 -4.58
C LEU A 569 -5.65 -7.90 -4.80
N SER A 570 -6.85 -7.88 -5.35
CA SER A 570 -7.64 -9.09 -5.60
C SER A 570 -7.32 -9.63 -6.99
N LEU A 571 -6.98 -10.92 -7.09
CA LEU A 571 -6.91 -11.62 -8.38
C LEU A 571 -8.30 -12.11 -8.81
N PRO A 572 -8.58 -12.21 -10.12
CA PRO A 572 -9.76 -12.87 -10.65
C PRO A 572 -9.96 -14.29 -10.09
N GLU A 573 -11.24 -14.70 -10.01
CA GLU A 573 -11.63 -16.05 -9.58
C GLU A 573 -11.05 -17.16 -10.43
#